data_AF-A0A9N8S207-F1
#
_entry.id   AF-A0A9N8S207-F1
#
_cell.length_a   1.000
_cell.length_b   1.000
_cell.length_c   1.000
_cell.angle_alpha   90.00
_cell.angle_beta   90.00
_cell.angle_gamma   90.00
#
_symmetry.space_group_name_H-M   'P 1'
#
loop_
_entity.id
_entity.type
_entity.pdbx_description
1 polymer ?
#
loop_
_entity_poly.entity_id
_entity_poly.type
_entity_poly.pdbx_seq_one_letter_code
_entity_poly.pdbx_strand_id
1 'polypeptide(L)'
;MTMPQSFRNPFVSLYQSVVDQVARTTAGLATGLATRPGLENGLVHAAEQVAALKAKGAAVLPDAPPDGIAQDVWKCAKLGFALMEARAHGDTASAESIEDVMRYNVCDPNWAGTIANYVQYFGPDGSRAKIPYIRPATVGPVTVPLKAGARVALIADWGTGTDIAVNLLKEVALQNPDVVIHLGDIYYSGTAHECDVNFRRIIDAVLERDTKDLPVYTLSGNHDMYSGGAGYYGLIASLNNHPWLQPASFFCLRNDDWQFIAMDTGLHDYIPVIGDEILTYIEPDEEAWIIDRLSEFDGKTILLSHHQLFSAFSQIGPRGTNGTFTAYNPKLVASYQRFAKAAKQPIAAWFWGHEHNLSVYDPFQGLQRGRCIGHGAVPVFVDDTSPFAPMPGVVNPPKVADVQLGVEGRTYMHGFTIVRLGAGSAATAEYYEDNNGTQPMFTEDL
;
A
#
# COMPACT_ATOMS: atom_id res chain seq x y z
N MET A 1 -37.20 -1.64 0.75
CA MET A 1 -36.23 -0.61 0.33
C MET A 1 -36.70 0.69 0.94
N THR A 2 -35.95 1.23 1.89
CA THR A 2 -36.31 2.50 2.54
C THR A 2 -35.79 3.61 1.65
N MET A 3 -36.69 4.46 1.15
CA MET A 3 -36.32 5.48 0.16
C MET A 3 -35.74 6.71 0.85
N PRO A 4 -34.66 7.30 0.31
CA PRO A 4 -34.08 8.50 0.86
C PRO A 4 -35.04 9.70 0.80
N GLN A 5 -35.02 10.53 1.85
CA GLN A 5 -35.75 11.80 1.87
C GLN A 5 -35.28 12.71 0.72
N SER A 6 -36.20 13.46 0.12
CA SER A 6 -35.88 14.49 -0.88
C SER A 6 -35.95 15.88 -0.24
N PHE A 7 -35.04 16.78 -0.60
CA PHE A 7 -34.98 18.13 -0.04
C PHE A 7 -35.36 19.19 -1.09
N ARG A 8 -36.03 20.26 -0.64
CA ARG A 8 -36.37 21.41 -1.50
C ARG A 8 -35.20 22.37 -1.74
N ASN A 9 -34.14 22.27 -0.94
CA ASN A 9 -32.93 23.04 -1.16
C ASN A 9 -32.25 22.53 -2.46
N PRO A 10 -32.07 23.38 -3.48
CA PRO A 10 -31.63 22.96 -4.80
C PRO A 10 -30.20 22.40 -4.78
N PHE A 11 -29.33 22.98 -3.97
CA PHE A 11 -27.94 22.56 -3.86
C PHE A 11 -27.82 21.19 -3.18
N VAL A 12 -28.54 21.02 -2.08
CA VAL A 12 -28.61 19.74 -1.36
C VAL A 12 -29.26 18.64 -2.22
N SER A 13 -30.29 18.98 -3.00
CA SER A 13 -30.94 18.04 -3.92
C SER A 13 -30.01 17.61 -5.07
N LEU A 14 -29.16 18.52 -5.56
CA LEU A 14 -28.17 18.21 -6.59
C LEU A 14 -27.09 17.28 -6.03
N TYR A 15 -26.63 17.52 -4.80
CA TYR A 15 -25.68 16.64 -4.12
C TYR A 15 -26.23 15.21 -3.97
N GLN A 16 -27.48 15.05 -3.53
CA GLN A 16 -28.12 13.73 -3.48
C GLN A 16 -28.17 13.05 -4.85
N SER A 17 -28.41 13.80 -5.91
CA SER A 17 -28.47 13.26 -7.28
C SER A 17 -27.10 12.77 -7.77
N VAL A 18 -26.02 13.49 -7.42
CA VAL A 18 -24.64 13.09 -7.70
C VAL A 18 -24.30 11.80 -6.96
N VAL A 19 -24.64 11.70 -5.67
CA VAL A 19 -24.39 10.47 -4.88
C VAL A 19 -25.20 9.29 -5.41
N ASP A 20 -26.47 9.49 -5.78
CA ASP A 20 -27.30 8.43 -6.38
C ASP A 20 -26.70 7.93 -7.70
N GLN A 21 -26.11 8.83 -8.51
CA GLN A 21 -25.42 8.46 -9.75
C GLN A 21 -24.14 7.67 -9.47
N VAL A 22 -23.33 8.11 -8.51
CA VAL A 22 -22.13 7.37 -8.08
C VAL A 22 -22.52 5.98 -7.61
N ALA A 23 -23.48 5.86 -6.68
CA ALA A 23 -23.95 4.59 -6.14
C ALA A 23 -24.50 3.63 -7.20
N ARG A 24 -25.19 4.15 -8.23
CA ARG A 24 -25.64 3.34 -9.38
C ARG A 24 -24.49 2.82 -10.23
N THR A 25 -23.47 3.65 -10.43
CA THR A 25 -22.30 3.32 -11.26
C THR A 25 -21.44 2.27 -10.57
N THR A 26 -21.20 2.39 -9.26
CA THR A 26 -20.45 1.38 -8.49
C THR A 26 -21.20 0.07 -8.31
N ALA A 27 -22.53 0.07 -8.28
CA ALA A 27 -23.33 -1.15 -8.15
C ALA A 27 -23.51 -1.93 -9.48
N GLY A 28 -22.95 -1.46 -10.59
CA GLY A 28 -23.09 -2.12 -11.90
C GLY A 28 -24.53 -2.18 -12.42
N LEU A 29 -25.45 -1.33 -11.91
CA LEU A 29 -26.89 -1.35 -12.22
C LEU A 29 -27.20 -0.75 -13.61
N ALA A 30 -26.29 -0.85 -14.57
CA ALA A 30 -26.44 -0.28 -15.91
C ALA A 30 -27.44 -1.04 -16.81
N THR A 31 -28.09 -2.10 -16.33
CA THR A 31 -29.05 -2.89 -17.12
C THR A 31 -30.43 -2.98 -16.44
N GLY A 32 -31.39 -2.19 -16.92
CA GLY A 32 -32.82 -2.23 -16.54
C GLY A 32 -33.34 -0.92 -15.91
N LEU A 33 -34.66 -0.73 -15.86
CA LEU A 33 -35.35 0.44 -15.27
C LEU A 33 -34.74 0.80 -13.89
N ALA A 34 -33.87 1.81 -13.85
CA ALA A 34 -33.06 2.12 -12.67
C ALA A 34 -33.93 2.73 -11.56
N THR A 35 -34.21 1.97 -10.51
CA THR A 35 -34.78 2.48 -9.26
C THR A 35 -33.75 3.37 -8.56
N ARG A 36 -34.21 4.38 -7.81
CA ARG A 36 -33.31 5.19 -6.97
C ARG A 36 -32.75 4.29 -5.86
N PRO A 37 -31.41 4.31 -5.59
CA PRO A 37 -30.83 3.57 -4.47
C PRO A 37 -31.53 3.92 -3.14
N GLY A 38 -31.74 2.93 -2.27
CA GLY A 38 -32.33 3.12 -0.95
C GLY A 38 -31.28 3.33 0.15
N LEU A 39 -31.75 3.54 1.39
CA LEU A 39 -30.92 3.76 2.58
C LEU A 39 -30.15 2.52 3.05
N GLU A 40 -30.41 1.36 2.46
CA GLU A 40 -29.54 0.19 2.62
C GLU A 40 -28.14 0.40 2.02
N ASN A 41 -27.98 1.35 1.09
CA ASN A 41 -26.67 1.79 0.63
C ASN A 41 -26.10 2.82 1.61
N GLY A 42 -24.97 2.48 2.25
CA GLY A 42 -24.36 3.33 3.27
C GLY A 42 -24.02 4.75 2.79
N LEU A 43 -23.54 4.90 1.55
CA LEU A 43 -23.20 6.21 0.98
C LEU A 43 -24.44 7.07 0.76
N VAL A 44 -25.54 6.46 0.29
CA VAL A 44 -26.84 7.13 0.12
C VAL A 44 -27.41 7.53 1.48
N HIS A 45 -27.28 6.66 2.50
CA HIS A 45 -27.71 6.97 3.86
C HIS A 45 -26.91 8.13 4.47
N ALA A 46 -25.58 8.11 4.34
CA ALA A 46 -24.74 9.21 4.81
C ALA A 46 -25.02 10.52 4.07
N ALA A 47 -25.19 10.47 2.74
CA ALA A 47 -25.52 11.64 1.95
C ALA A 47 -26.89 12.23 2.31
N GLU A 48 -27.89 11.41 2.65
CA GLU A 48 -29.14 11.92 3.20
C GLU A 48 -28.92 12.67 4.52
N GLN A 49 -28.11 12.14 5.44
CA GLN A 49 -27.87 12.82 6.72
C GLN A 49 -27.11 14.15 6.55
N VAL A 50 -26.10 14.18 5.66
CA VAL A 50 -25.42 15.44 5.27
C VAL A 50 -26.44 16.43 4.71
N ALA A 51 -27.27 15.97 3.78
CA ALA A 51 -28.31 16.77 3.15
C ALA A 51 -29.33 17.32 4.17
N ALA A 52 -29.77 16.49 5.12
CA ALA A 52 -30.72 16.87 6.16
C ALA A 52 -30.15 17.96 7.08
N LEU A 53 -28.88 17.84 7.48
CA LEU A 53 -28.21 18.82 8.33
C LEU A 53 -27.99 20.15 7.59
N LYS A 54 -27.49 20.12 6.35
CA LYS A 54 -27.29 21.32 5.53
C LYS A 54 -28.61 22.00 5.15
N ALA A 55 -29.67 21.23 4.87
CA ALA A 55 -31.00 21.79 4.63
C ALA A 55 -31.59 22.50 5.87
N LYS A 56 -31.16 22.11 7.08
CA LYS A 56 -31.48 22.80 8.34
C LYS A 56 -30.56 24.00 8.64
N GLY A 57 -29.63 24.32 7.75
CA GLY A 57 -28.72 25.46 7.89
C GLY A 57 -27.48 25.19 8.74
N ALA A 58 -27.09 23.92 8.94
CA ALA A 58 -25.85 23.61 9.64
C ALA A 58 -24.63 24.17 8.89
N ALA A 59 -23.91 25.12 9.51
CA ALA A 59 -22.67 25.66 8.95
C ALA A 59 -21.53 24.63 8.98
N VAL A 60 -21.45 23.85 10.07
CA VAL A 60 -20.46 22.80 10.30
C VAL A 60 -21.18 21.47 10.51
N LEU A 61 -20.71 20.42 9.85
CA LEU A 61 -21.22 19.05 10.00
C LEU A 61 -20.48 18.35 11.15
N PRO A 62 -21.18 17.56 12.00
CA PRO A 62 -20.57 16.87 13.13
C PRO A 62 -19.47 15.90 12.68
N ASP A 63 -18.45 15.70 13.50
CA ASP A 63 -17.36 14.77 13.21
C ASP A 63 -17.73 13.32 13.48
N ALA A 64 -18.51 13.07 14.53
CA ALA A 64 -19.10 11.77 14.79
C ALA A 64 -20.26 11.48 13.82
N PRO A 65 -20.36 10.25 13.28
CA PRO A 65 -21.43 9.84 12.39
C PRO A 65 -22.74 9.71 13.16
N PRO A 66 -23.87 9.98 12.50
CA PRO A 66 -25.18 9.55 13.01
C PRO A 66 -25.28 8.02 13.12
N ASP A 67 -26.17 7.54 13.99
CA ASP A 67 -26.39 6.11 14.23
C ASP A 67 -26.63 5.33 12.92
N GLY A 68 -25.95 4.19 12.77
CA GLY A 68 -26.11 3.31 11.62
C GLY A 68 -25.33 3.74 10.36
N ILE A 69 -24.42 4.71 10.47
CA ILE A 69 -23.49 5.10 9.41
C ILE A 69 -22.05 4.85 9.90
N ALA A 70 -21.24 4.17 9.09
CA ALA A 70 -19.82 3.98 9.37
C ALA A 70 -19.04 5.31 9.28
N GLN A 71 -18.01 5.49 10.10
CA GLN A 71 -17.20 6.72 10.18
C GLN A 71 -16.68 7.15 8.81
N ASP A 72 -16.11 6.23 8.03
CA ASP A 72 -15.52 6.53 6.73
C ASP A 72 -16.56 6.97 5.72
N VAL A 73 -17.71 6.30 5.69
CA VAL A 73 -18.82 6.63 4.80
C VAL A 73 -19.38 8.02 5.12
N TRP A 74 -19.48 8.36 6.41
CA TRP A 74 -19.85 9.70 6.86
C TRP A 74 -18.84 10.76 6.42
N LYS A 75 -17.55 10.46 6.56
CA LYS A 75 -16.46 11.34 6.14
C LYS A 75 -16.46 11.56 4.62
N CYS A 76 -16.62 10.52 3.82
CA CYS A 76 -16.70 10.63 2.36
C CYS A 76 -17.90 11.46 1.91
N ALA A 77 -19.05 11.29 2.56
CA ALA A 77 -20.21 12.14 2.29
C ALA A 77 -19.96 13.61 2.65
N LYS A 78 -19.30 13.89 3.79
CA LYS A 78 -18.90 15.26 4.17
C LYS A 78 -17.94 15.89 3.16
N LEU A 79 -16.89 15.17 2.77
CA LEU A 79 -15.89 15.64 1.81
C LEU A 79 -16.50 15.86 0.42
N GLY A 80 -17.34 14.93 -0.06
CA GLY A 80 -18.04 15.08 -1.33
C GLY A 80 -18.97 16.29 -1.37
N PHE A 81 -19.67 16.59 -0.27
CA PHE A 81 -20.49 17.79 -0.16
C PHE A 81 -19.65 19.07 -0.16
N ALA A 82 -18.57 19.10 0.64
CA ALA A 82 -17.66 20.25 0.73
C ALA A 82 -16.99 20.54 -0.62
N LEU A 83 -16.58 19.49 -1.35
CA LEU A 83 -16.03 19.62 -2.70
C LEU A 83 -17.05 20.24 -3.66
N MET A 84 -18.30 19.77 -3.61
CA MET A 84 -19.36 20.32 -4.42
C MET A 84 -19.62 21.80 -4.07
N GLU A 85 -19.58 22.17 -2.79
CA GLU A 85 -19.71 23.58 -2.35
C GLU A 85 -18.57 24.42 -2.91
N ALA A 86 -17.31 23.99 -2.73
CA ALA A 86 -16.14 24.70 -3.21
C ALA A 86 -16.18 24.93 -4.73
N ARG A 87 -16.48 23.88 -5.51
CA ARG A 87 -16.62 23.98 -6.96
C ARG A 87 -17.76 24.91 -7.38
N ALA A 88 -18.90 24.85 -6.70
CA ALA A 88 -20.05 25.72 -7.02
C ALA A 88 -19.82 27.19 -6.68
N HIS A 89 -18.97 27.47 -5.69
CA HIS A 89 -18.56 28.82 -5.32
C HIS A 89 -17.36 29.35 -6.13
N GLY A 90 -16.76 28.53 -6.99
CA GLY A 90 -15.54 28.88 -7.71
C GLY A 90 -14.30 28.99 -6.82
N ASP A 91 -14.34 28.39 -5.62
CA ASP A 91 -13.21 28.32 -4.69
C ASP A 91 -12.29 27.17 -5.11
N THR A 92 -11.42 27.46 -6.08
CA THR A 92 -10.50 26.48 -6.64
C THR A 92 -9.49 25.97 -5.62
N ALA A 93 -9.01 26.82 -4.71
CA ALA A 93 -8.03 26.43 -3.71
C ALA A 93 -8.62 25.43 -2.69
N SER A 94 -9.84 25.67 -2.20
CA SER A 94 -10.52 24.70 -1.33
C SER A 94 -10.88 23.42 -2.09
N ALA A 95 -11.32 23.53 -3.35
CA ALA A 95 -11.62 22.36 -4.17
C ALA A 95 -10.38 21.48 -4.39
N GLU A 96 -9.25 22.08 -4.76
CA GLU A 96 -7.95 21.39 -4.91
C GLU A 96 -7.52 20.76 -3.58
N SER A 97 -7.57 21.49 -2.47
CA SER A 97 -7.23 20.94 -1.15
C SER A 97 -8.13 19.76 -0.75
N ILE A 98 -9.44 19.83 -1.01
CA ILE A 98 -10.36 18.72 -0.71
C ILE A 98 -10.12 17.55 -1.67
N GLU A 99 -9.85 17.80 -2.95
CA GLU A 99 -9.51 16.78 -3.93
C GLU A 99 -8.20 16.07 -3.58
N ASP A 100 -7.18 16.80 -3.13
CA ASP A 100 -5.91 16.23 -2.67
C ASP A 100 -6.11 15.42 -1.38
N VAL A 101 -6.95 15.89 -0.46
CA VAL A 101 -7.38 15.13 0.72
C VAL A 101 -8.11 13.84 0.31
N MET A 102 -8.99 13.90 -0.70
CA MET A 102 -9.74 12.74 -1.20
C MET A 102 -8.88 11.78 -2.03
N ARG A 103 -7.79 12.25 -2.65
CA ARG A 103 -7.01 11.44 -3.57
C ARG A 103 -6.29 10.31 -2.81
N TYR A 104 -6.42 9.09 -3.33
CA TYR A 104 -5.85 7.86 -2.76
C TYR A 104 -6.37 7.45 -1.38
N ASN A 105 -7.27 8.21 -0.76
CA ASN A 105 -7.94 7.80 0.47
C ASN A 105 -9.20 6.96 0.16
N VAL A 106 -9.85 6.40 1.19
CA VAL A 106 -11.06 5.55 1.04
C VAL A 106 -12.25 6.20 0.32
N CYS A 107 -12.26 7.53 0.16
CA CYS A 107 -13.29 8.33 -0.48
C CYS A 107 -13.01 8.65 -1.96
N ASP A 108 -11.89 8.20 -2.52
CA ASP A 108 -11.52 8.51 -3.89
C ASP A 108 -12.45 7.81 -4.90
N PRO A 109 -13.18 8.54 -5.76
CA PRO A 109 -14.01 7.91 -6.78
C PRO A 109 -13.21 7.10 -7.82
N ASN A 110 -11.90 7.34 -7.97
CA ASN A 110 -11.05 6.59 -8.90
C ASN A 110 -10.88 5.11 -8.52
N TRP A 111 -11.20 4.72 -7.28
CA TRP A 111 -11.27 3.30 -6.89
C TRP A 111 -12.26 2.48 -7.72
N ALA A 112 -13.30 3.12 -8.26
CA ALA A 112 -14.20 2.46 -9.21
C ALA A 112 -13.47 2.04 -10.51
N GLY A 113 -12.45 2.80 -10.90
CA GLY A 113 -11.55 2.46 -12.00
C GLY A 113 -10.76 1.18 -11.73
N THR A 114 -10.33 0.93 -10.50
CA THR A 114 -9.65 -0.32 -10.11
C THR A 114 -10.52 -1.55 -10.37
N ILE A 115 -11.80 -1.51 -9.99
CA ILE A 115 -12.75 -2.60 -10.28
C ILE A 115 -12.97 -2.75 -11.77
N ALA A 116 -13.09 -1.65 -12.52
CA ALA A 116 -13.24 -1.70 -13.97
C ALA A 116 -12.02 -2.34 -14.65
N ASN A 117 -10.80 -1.99 -14.23
CA ASN A 117 -9.55 -2.57 -14.73
C ASN A 117 -9.44 -4.06 -14.39
N TYR A 118 -9.80 -4.46 -13.16
CA TYR A 118 -9.89 -5.86 -12.76
C TYR A 118 -10.87 -6.65 -13.64
N VAL A 119 -12.11 -6.17 -13.78
CA VAL A 119 -13.13 -6.82 -14.63
C VAL A 119 -12.71 -6.79 -16.10
N GLN A 120 -11.93 -5.81 -16.55
CA GLN A 120 -11.37 -5.75 -17.91
C GLN A 120 -10.23 -6.74 -18.15
N TYR A 121 -9.46 -7.13 -17.12
CA TYR A 121 -8.40 -8.13 -17.25
C TYR A 121 -8.85 -9.56 -16.88
N PHE A 122 -9.41 -9.75 -15.68
CA PHE A 122 -9.80 -11.06 -15.15
C PHE A 122 -11.26 -11.45 -15.42
N GLY A 123 -12.13 -10.50 -15.71
CA GLY A 123 -13.56 -10.76 -15.88
C GLY A 123 -14.28 -10.73 -14.53
N PRO A 124 -15.61 -10.75 -14.52
CA PRO A 124 -16.40 -10.62 -13.28
C PRO A 124 -16.22 -11.79 -12.31
N ASP A 125 -15.79 -12.95 -12.80
CA ASP A 125 -15.54 -14.17 -12.01
C ASP A 125 -14.05 -14.41 -11.74
N GLY A 126 -13.18 -13.49 -12.16
CA GLY A 126 -11.73 -13.60 -11.96
C GLY A 126 -11.00 -14.59 -12.89
N SER A 127 -11.70 -15.25 -13.82
CA SER A 127 -11.18 -16.46 -14.50
C SER A 127 -10.64 -16.25 -15.92
N ARG A 128 -10.89 -15.08 -16.54
CA ARG A 128 -10.60 -14.82 -17.96
C ARG A 128 -9.12 -14.91 -18.32
N ALA A 129 -8.24 -14.45 -17.43
CA ALA A 129 -6.82 -14.34 -17.70
C ALA A 129 -6.01 -14.65 -16.45
N LYS A 130 -4.73 -14.98 -16.65
CA LYS A 130 -3.77 -15.20 -15.57
C LYS A 130 -2.72 -14.10 -15.59
N ILE A 131 -2.17 -13.78 -14.44
CA ILE A 131 -1.02 -12.88 -14.31
C ILE A 131 0.19 -13.55 -14.99
N PRO A 132 0.96 -12.85 -15.84
CA PRO A 132 2.10 -13.41 -16.56
C PRO A 132 3.35 -13.52 -15.66
N TYR A 133 3.22 -14.26 -14.55
CA TYR A 133 4.28 -14.44 -13.56
C TYR A 133 5.53 -15.11 -14.14
N ILE A 134 6.69 -14.49 -13.93
CA ILE A 134 7.99 -15.00 -14.38
C ILE A 134 8.49 -16.04 -13.37
N ARG A 135 8.46 -17.32 -13.77
CA ARG A 135 8.81 -18.45 -12.90
C ARG A 135 10.32 -18.52 -12.62
N PRO A 136 10.75 -18.99 -11.43
CA PRO A 136 12.17 -19.21 -11.07
C PRO A 136 12.99 -20.02 -12.07
N ALA A 137 12.39 -21.01 -12.75
CA ALA A 137 13.07 -21.77 -13.80
C ALA A 137 13.54 -20.89 -14.98
N THR A 138 12.86 -19.76 -15.24
CA THR A 138 13.24 -18.77 -16.25
C THR A 138 14.35 -17.86 -15.74
N VAL A 139 14.31 -17.50 -14.46
CA VAL A 139 15.30 -16.62 -13.80
C VAL A 139 16.64 -17.34 -13.61
N GLY A 140 16.62 -18.63 -13.28
CA GLY A 140 17.81 -19.37 -12.85
C GLY A 140 18.32 -18.91 -11.48
N PRO A 141 19.52 -19.35 -11.04
CA PRO A 141 20.06 -19.03 -9.72
C PRO A 141 20.70 -17.63 -9.64
N VAL A 142 20.14 -16.65 -10.36
CA VAL A 142 20.73 -15.32 -10.51
C VAL A 142 20.66 -14.53 -9.21
N THR A 143 21.79 -13.95 -8.82
CA THR A 143 21.87 -12.87 -7.83
C THR A 143 22.33 -11.60 -8.53
N VAL A 144 21.71 -10.47 -8.20
CA VAL A 144 22.10 -9.16 -8.72
C VAL A 144 23.15 -8.56 -7.77
N PRO A 145 24.26 -8.00 -8.29
CA PRO A 145 25.32 -7.49 -7.43
C PRO A 145 24.83 -6.31 -6.57
N LEU A 146 25.25 -6.30 -5.31
CA LEU A 146 25.08 -5.18 -4.38
C LEU A 146 26.45 -4.58 -4.07
N LYS A 147 26.53 -3.26 -3.96
CA LYS A 147 27.77 -2.60 -3.57
C LYS A 147 28.12 -2.94 -2.11
N ALA A 148 29.40 -3.16 -1.81
CA ALA A 148 29.87 -3.29 -0.43
C ALA A 148 29.69 -1.94 0.29
N GLY A 149 29.15 -1.97 1.52
CA GLY A 149 28.84 -0.76 2.27
C GLY A 149 27.74 0.11 1.64
N ALA A 150 26.84 -0.50 0.85
CA ALA A 150 25.75 0.22 0.19
C ALA A 150 24.81 0.92 1.19
N ARG A 151 24.28 2.07 0.76
CA ARG A 151 23.08 2.68 1.32
C ARG A 151 21.87 2.24 0.49
N VAL A 152 20.99 1.46 1.10
CA VAL A 152 19.78 0.94 0.48
C VAL A 152 18.61 1.78 0.96
N ALA A 153 17.97 2.54 0.05
CA ALA A 153 16.72 3.22 0.37
C ALA A 153 15.54 2.28 0.15
N LEU A 154 14.65 2.20 1.13
CA LEU A 154 13.39 1.47 1.06
C LEU A 154 12.24 2.48 1.11
N ILE A 155 11.34 2.38 0.13
CA ILE A 155 10.08 3.11 0.06
C ILE A 155 8.94 2.11 -0.16
N ALA A 156 7.75 2.38 0.33
CA ALA A 156 6.60 1.48 0.19
C ALA A 156 5.33 2.29 0.07
N ASP A 157 4.33 1.80 -0.68
CA ASP A 157 3.04 2.47 -0.85
C ASP A 157 3.21 3.92 -1.32
N TRP A 158 4.18 4.10 -2.22
CA TRP A 158 4.68 5.41 -2.64
C TRP A 158 4.20 5.80 -4.03
N GLY A 159 3.86 4.82 -4.88
CA GLY A 159 3.57 5.01 -6.30
C GLY A 159 2.22 5.69 -6.60
N THR A 160 1.93 6.82 -5.96
CA THR A 160 0.71 7.62 -6.13
C THR A 160 0.88 8.73 -7.16
N GLY A 161 2.11 9.13 -7.50
CA GLY A 161 2.36 10.23 -8.43
C GLY A 161 1.98 11.63 -7.92
N THR A 162 1.66 11.76 -6.63
CA THR A 162 1.34 13.05 -6.00
C THR A 162 2.60 13.87 -5.73
N ASP A 163 2.42 15.17 -5.45
CA ASP A 163 3.53 16.02 -5.01
C ASP A 163 4.16 15.53 -3.70
N ILE A 164 3.37 14.89 -2.82
CA ILE A 164 3.86 14.21 -1.60
C ILE A 164 4.87 13.12 -1.99
N ALA A 165 4.50 12.22 -2.90
CA ALA A 165 5.41 11.17 -3.38
C ALA A 165 6.68 11.76 -4.00
N VAL A 166 6.53 12.79 -4.85
CA VAL A 166 7.66 13.49 -5.47
C VAL A 166 8.58 14.13 -4.42
N ASN A 167 8.03 14.77 -3.40
CA ASN A 167 8.80 15.43 -2.35
C ASN A 167 9.52 14.44 -1.46
N LEU A 168 8.84 13.37 -1.01
CA LEU A 168 9.48 12.28 -0.27
C LEU A 168 10.67 11.69 -1.04
N LEU A 169 10.53 11.49 -2.36
CA LEU A 169 11.62 10.95 -3.16
C LEU A 169 12.81 11.93 -3.28
N LYS A 170 12.56 13.25 -3.28
CA LYS A 170 13.66 14.24 -3.21
C LYS A 170 14.40 14.10 -1.89
N GLU A 171 13.70 13.86 -0.79
CA GLU A 171 14.33 13.60 0.51
C GLU A 171 15.15 12.32 0.52
N VAL A 172 14.64 11.24 -0.09
CA VAL A 172 15.41 10.01 -0.34
C VAL A 172 16.69 10.32 -1.14
N ALA A 173 16.61 11.18 -2.16
CA ALA A 173 17.78 11.55 -2.96
C ALA A 173 18.86 12.27 -2.14
N LEU A 174 18.48 13.04 -1.10
CA LEU A 174 19.44 13.70 -0.18
C LEU A 174 20.29 12.68 0.60
N GLN A 175 19.77 11.47 0.81
CA GLN A 175 20.50 10.38 1.43
C GLN A 175 21.56 9.75 0.52
N ASN A 176 21.56 10.14 -0.77
CA ASN A 176 22.47 9.69 -1.81
C ASN A 176 22.55 8.14 -1.86
N PRO A 177 21.43 7.43 -2.01
CA PRO A 177 21.41 5.97 -1.96
C PRO A 177 22.24 5.35 -3.09
N ASP A 178 22.78 4.16 -2.83
CA ASP A 178 23.44 3.34 -3.85
C ASP A 178 22.44 2.42 -4.58
N VAL A 179 21.27 2.19 -3.99
CA VAL A 179 20.14 1.46 -4.57
C VAL A 179 18.84 1.92 -3.91
N VAL A 180 17.76 1.99 -4.69
CA VAL A 180 16.40 2.23 -4.17
C VAL A 180 15.54 0.99 -4.40
N ILE A 181 14.78 0.57 -3.39
CA ILE A 181 13.85 -0.56 -3.48
C ILE A 181 12.46 -0.10 -3.06
N HIS A 182 11.49 -0.23 -3.96
CA HIS A 182 10.09 -0.01 -3.68
C HIS A 182 9.39 -1.31 -3.26
N LEU A 183 8.68 -1.31 -2.14
CA LEU A 183 8.01 -2.50 -1.58
C LEU A 183 6.60 -2.74 -2.13
N GLY A 184 6.28 -2.20 -3.30
CA GLY A 184 5.02 -2.45 -4.00
C GLY A 184 3.95 -1.39 -3.78
N ASP A 185 2.89 -1.53 -4.57
CA ASP A 185 1.75 -0.65 -4.74
C ASP A 185 2.02 0.64 -5.53
N ILE A 186 1.90 0.51 -6.85
CA ILE A 186 1.70 1.64 -7.75
C ILE A 186 0.20 1.82 -7.98
N TYR A 187 -0.31 2.95 -7.48
CA TYR A 187 -1.73 3.21 -7.42
C TYR A 187 -2.31 3.73 -8.73
N TYR A 188 -3.57 3.42 -9.04
CA TYR A 188 -4.55 2.67 -8.22
C TYR A 188 -4.65 1.19 -8.56
N SER A 189 -4.18 0.78 -9.74
CA SER A 189 -4.39 -0.59 -10.23
C SER A 189 -3.22 -1.11 -11.07
N GLY A 190 -2.05 -0.49 -10.95
CA GLY A 190 -0.83 -0.95 -11.63
C GLY A 190 -0.92 -0.93 -13.15
N THR A 191 -1.75 -0.08 -13.74
CA THR A 191 -1.84 0.02 -15.20
C THR A 191 -0.51 0.49 -15.79
N ALA A 192 -0.24 0.17 -17.06
CA ALA A 192 0.99 0.65 -17.71
C ALA A 192 1.14 2.18 -17.70
N HIS A 193 0.02 2.92 -17.71
CA HIS A 193 0.04 4.37 -17.57
C HIS A 193 0.47 4.79 -16.15
N GLU A 194 -0.14 4.20 -15.12
CA GLU A 194 0.19 4.46 -13.71
C GLU A 194 1.66 4.10 -13.42
N CYS A 195 2.15 2.94 -13.87
CA CYS A 195 3.56 2.56 -13.75
C CYS A 195 4.53 3.53 -14.42
N ASP A 196 4.12 4.20 -15.51
CA ASP A 196 4.94 5.22 -16.16
C ASP A 196 4.90 6.55 -15.41
N VAL A 197 3.71 7.10 -15.18
CA VAL A 197 3.55 8.48 -14.68
C VAL A 197 3.65 8.61 -13.16
N ASN A 198 3.21 7.60 -12.39
CA ASN A 198 3.26 7.62 -10.93
C ASN A 198 4.55 7.00 -10.38
N PHE A 199 5.36 6.34 -11.23
CA PHE A 199 6.58 5.68 -10.80
C PHE A 199 7.77 6.03 -11.69
N ARG A 200 7.86 5.48 -12.91
CA ARG A 200 9.08 5.55 -13.73
C ARG A 200 9.57 6.98 -13.96
N ARG A 201 8.71 7.87 -14.46
CA ARG A 201 9.11 9.25 -14.81
C ARG A 201 9.58 10.04 -13.60
N ILE A 202 8.92 9.84 -12.46
CA ILE A 202 9.28 10.51 -11.20
C ILE A 202 10.62 9.98 -10.69
N ILE A 203 10.79 8.67 -10.65
CA ILE A 203 12.05 8.01 -10.28
C ILE A 203 13.21 8.48 -11.16
N ASP A 204 13.03 8.46 -12.48
CA ASP A 204 14.08 8.84 -13.42
C ASP A 204 14.45 10.33 -13.28
N ALA A 205 13.46 11.21 -13.10
CA ALA A 205 13.68 12.65 -12.97
C ALA A 205 14.28 13.05 -11.61
N VAL A 206 13.71 12.59 -10.49
CA VAL A 206 14.13 12.99 -9.15
C VAL A 206 15.48 12.38 -8.78
N LEU A 207 15.74 11.15 -9.21
CA LEU A 207 17.00 10.46 -8.93
C LEU A 207 18.07 10.68 -10.01
N GLU A 208 17.79 11.53 -11.01
CA GLU A 208 18.70 11.88 -12.11
C GLU A 208 19.30 10.66 -12.83
N ARG A 209 18.46 9.66 -13.13
CA ARG A 209 18.89 8.35 -13.65
C ARG A 209 19.36 8.38 -15.11
N ASP A 210 19.24 9.52 -15.77
CA ASP A 210 19.85 9.80 -17.06
C ASP A 210 21.36 10.07 -16.95
N THR A 211 21.83 10.49 -15.77
CA THR A 211 23.23 10.84 -15.51
C THR A 211 23.87 10.00 -14.39
N LYS A 212 23.08 9.42 -13.50
CA LYS A 212 23.53 8.56 -12.39
C LYS A 212 23.22 7.09 -12.67
N ASP A 213 24.21 6.23 -12.45
CA ASP A 213 24.02 4.77 -12.45
C ASP A 213 23.43 4.32 -11.10
N LEU A 214 22.16 4.66 -10.88
CA LEU A 214 21.41 4.33 -9.66
C LEU A 214 20.33 3.28 -10.00
N PRO A 215 20.54 2.00 -9.62
CA PRO A 215 19.55 0.96 -9.86
C PRO A 215 18.35 1.12 -8.91
N VAL A 216 17.15 0.87 -9.46
CA VAL A 216 15.89 0.92 -8.73
C VAL A 216 15.17 -0.41 -8.92
N TYR A 217 14.77 -1.05 -7.84
CA TYR A 217 14.01 -2.30 -7.87
C TYR A 217 12.63 -2.06 -7.30
N THR A 218 11.64 -2.84 -7.73
CA THR A 218 10.28 -2.75 -7.19
C THR A 218 9.67 -4.14 -7.03
N LEU A 219 9.13 -4.40 -5.85
CA LEU A 219 8.23 -5.52 -5.60
C LEU A 219 6.85 -5.17 -6.17
N SER A 220 6.00 -6.18 -6.35
CA SER A 220 4.58 -6.03 -6.63
C SER A 220 3.76 -6.08 -5.34
N GLY A 221 2.85 -5.14 -5.19
CA GLY A 221 1.75 -5.19 -4.24
C GLY A 221 0.44 -5.64 -4.88
N ASN A 222 -0.65 -5.55 -4.12
CA ASN A 222 -1.98 -5.91 -4.61
C ASN A 222 -2.47 -4.94 -5.70
N HIS A 223 -2.17 -3.64 -5.56
CA HIS A 223 -2.54 -2.64 -6.55
C HIS A 223 -1.85 -2.89 -7.89
N ASP A 224 -0.60 -3.35 -7.88
CA ASP A 224 0.13 -3.69 -9.09
C ASP A 224 -0.50 -4.84 -9.89
N MET A 225 -1.29 -5.68 -9.22
CA MET A 225 -1.88 -6.89 -9.79
C MET A 225 -3.34 -6.74 -10.19
N TYR A 226 -4.04 -5.69 -9.76
CA TYR A 226 -5.45 -5.48 -10.10
C TYR A 226 -5.74 -5.33 -11.61
N SER A 227 -4.78 -4.87 -12.41
CA SER A 227 -4.87 -4.87 -13.88
C SER A 227 -4.15 -6.03 -14.56
N GLY A 228 -3.87 -7.12 -13.82
CA GLY A 228 -3.23 -8.32 -14.35
C GLY A 228 -1.70 -8.30 -14.33
N GLY A 229 -1.08 -7.34 -13.64
CA GLY A 229 0.37 -7.20 -13.55
C GLY A 229 1.04 -6.71 -14.85
N ALA A 230 0.29 -6.42 -15.92
CA ALA A 230 0.86 -6.07 -17.21
C ALA A 230 1.71 -4.79 -17.16
N GLY A 231 1.25 -3.77 -16.42
CA GLY A 231 2.02 -2.54 -16.20
C GLY A 231 3.29 -2.83 -15.41
N TYR A 232 3.17 -3.57 -14.30
CA TYR A 232 4.27 -3.96 -13.45
C TYR A 232 5.36 -4.77 -14.18
N TYR A 233 5.00 -5.84 -14.90
CA TYR A 233 5.98 -6.66 -15.62
C TYR A 233 6.62 -5.89 -16.78
N GLY A 234 5.88 -4.98 -17.44
CA GLY A 234 6.43 -4.06 -18.43
C GLY A 234 7.42 -3.06 -17.82
N LEU A 235 7.13 -2.57 -16.62
CA LEU A 235 8.01 -1.67 -15.86
C LEU A 235 9.34 -2.35 -15.54
N ILE A 236 9.33 -3.49 -14.84
CA ILE A 236 10.58 -4.14 -14.37
C ILE A 236 11.48 -4.60 -15.53
N ALA A 237 10.90 -4.90 -16.70
CA ALA A 237 11.64 -5.25 -17.91
C ALA A 237 12.46 -4.07 -18.50
N SER A 238 12.15 -2.83 -18.11
CA SER A 238 12.75 -1.62 -18.68
C SER A 238 13.22 -0.60 -17.64
N LEU A 239 13.02 -0.88 -16.34
CA LEU A 239 13.37 0.02 -15.24
C LEU A 239 14.89 0.09 -15.03
N ASN A 240 15.59 -1.02 -15.25
CA ASN A 240 17.05 -1.12 -15.16
C ASN A 240 17.62 -1.74 -16.45
N ASN A 241 18.85 -1.38 -16.79
CA ASN A 241 19.65 -2.05 -17.82
C ASN A 241 20.58 -3.08 -17.18
N HIS A 242 21.12 -4.01 -17.97
CA HIS A 242 22.20 -4.88 -17.49
C HIS A 242 23.41 -4.06 -17.03
N PRO A 243 24.09 -4.48 -15.94
CA PRO A 243 23.90 -5.72 -15.18
C PRO A 243 22.82 -5.67 -14.08
N TRP A 244 22.09 -4.56 -13.94
CA TRP A 244 21.12 -4.28 -12.86
C TRP A 244 19.69 -4.74 -13.14
N LEU A 245 19.47 -5.48 -14.23
CA LEU A 245 18.14 -5.89 -14.65
C LEU A 245 17.43 -6.68 -13.55
N GLN A 246 16.19 -6.30 -13.23
CA GLN A 246 15.32 -7.07 -12.35
C GLN A 246 14.68 -8.23 -13.15
N PRO A 247 14.96 -9.50 -12.83
CA PRO A 247 14.58 -10.61 -13.70
C PRO A 247 13.12 -11.07 -13.51
N ALA A 248 12.53 -10.84 -12.34
CA ALA A 248 11.17 -11.25 -11.98
C ALA A 248 10.62 -10.35 -10.84
N SER A 249 9.41 -10.63 -10.38
CA SER A 249 8.82 -9.95 -9.21
C SER A 249 9.51 -10.29 -7.88
N PHE A 250 10.26 -11.39 -7.85
CA PHE A 250 11.22 -11.74 -6.80
C PHE A 250 12.66 -11.57 -7.32
N PHE A 251 13.58 -11.24 -6.42
CA PHE A 251 15.00 -11.08 -6.76
C PHE A 251 15.88 -11.16 -5.50
N CYS A 252 17.19 -11.31 -5.71
CA CYS A 252 18.18 -11.30 -4.64
C CYS A 252 19.30 -10.32 -4.99
N LEU A 253 19.45 -9.26 -4.18
CA LEU A 253 20.63 -8.38 -4.22
C LEU A 253 21.66 -8.93 -3.25
N ARG A 254 22.92 -9.09 -3.65
CA ARG A 254 23.94 -9.74 -2.81
C ARG A 254 25.33 -9.13 -2.96
N ASN A 255 26.01 -8.94 -1.82
CA ASN A 255 27.46 -8.77 -1.72
C ASN A 255 28.02 -9.86 -0.78
N ASP A 256 29.29 -9.75 -0.38
CA ASP A 256 29.94 -10.78 0.45
C ASP A 256 29.37 -10.89 1.88
N ASP A 257 28.82 -9.80 2.42
CA ASP A 257 28.37 -9.69 3.82
C ASP A 257 26.84 -9.74 3.97
N TRP A 258 26.12 -9.20 2.99
CA TRP A 258 24.68 -8.97 3.03
C TRP A 258 23.98 -9.43 1.75
N GLN A 259 22.74 -9.92 1.95
CA GLN A 259 21.79 -10.07 0.86
C GLN A 259 20.41 -9.53 1.24
N PHE A 260 19.72 -8.98 0.24
CA PHE A 260 18.31 -8.62 0.29
C PHE A 260 17.56 -9.58 -0.62
N ILE A 261 16.57 -10.28 -0.07
CA ILE A 261 15.70 -11.18 -0.85
C ILE A 261 14.30 -10.57 -0.88
N ALA A 262 13.85 -10.21 -2.08
CA ALA A 262 12.52 -9.71 -2.35
C ALA A 262 11.59 -10.85 -2.81
N MET A 263 10.37 -10.87 -2.28
CA MET A 263 9.37 -11.94 -2.47
C MET A 263 8.08 -11.40 -3.08
N ASP A 264 7.48 -12.14 -4.01
CA ASP A 264 6.23 -11.74 -4.65
C ASP A 264 5.00 -12.19 -3.86
N THR A 265 4.72 -11.44 -2.80
CA THR A 265 3.45 -11.59 -2.06
C THR A 265 2.26 -10.93 -2.75
N GLY A 266 2.47 -10.18 -3.84
CA GLY A 266 1.39 -9.48 -4.56
C GLY A 266 0.63 -10.40 -5.52
N LEU A 267 1.31 -11.42 -6.08
CA LEU A 267 0.76 -12.33 -7.09
C LEU A 267 -0.61 -12.93 -6.73
N HIS A 268 -0.84 -13.22 -5.45
CA HIS A 268 -2.06 -13.88 -4.97
C HIS A 268 -3.04 -12.94 -4.26
N ASP A 269 -2.79 -11.62 -4.24
CA ASP A 269 -3.71 -10.62 -3.68
C ASP A 269 -4.31 -9.69 -4.77
N TYR A 270 -4.70 -10.28 -5.90
CA TYR A 270 -5.17 -9.53 -7.08
C TYR A 270 -6.70 -9.40 -7.14
N ILE A 271 -7.43 -9.84 -6.11
CA ILE A 271 -8.89 -9.79 -6.07
C ILE A 271 -9.30 -8.60 -5.20
N PRO A 272 -9.79 -7.48 -5.78
CA PRO A 272 -10.10 -6.26 -5.03
C PRO A 272 -11.41 -6.35 -4.24
N VAL A 273 -12.21 -7.39 -4.47
CA VAL A 273 -13.46 -7.65 -3.73
C VAL A 273 -13.17 -8.70 -2.68
N ILE A 274 -13.26 -8.31 -1.41
CA ILE A 274 -12.98 -9.17 -0.26
C ILE A 274 -13.84 -10.44 -0.35
N GLY A 275 -13.21 -11.55 -0.69
CA GLY A 275 -13.73 -12.89 -0.43
C GLY A 275 -13.29 -13.35 0.97
N ASP A 276 -13.79 -14.51 1.41
CA ASP A 276 -13.40 -15.09 2.71
C ASP A 276 -11.89 -15.45 2.79
N GLU A 277 -11.18 -15.50 1.66
CA GLU A 277 -9.75 -15.80 1.59
C GLU A 277 -8.91 -14.51 1.45
N ILE A 278 -8.41 -14.02 2.59
CA ILE A 278 -7.57 -12.81 2.71
C ILE A 278 -6.06 -13.17 2.70
N LEU A 279 -5.73 -14.46 2.52
CA LEU A 279 -4.36 -14.97 2.72
C LEU A 279 -3.57 -15.06 1.42
N THR A 280 -2.68 -14.10 1.22
CA THR A 280 -1.62 -14.21 0.20
C THR A 280 -0.54 -15.22 0.60
N TYR A 281 0.28 -15.62 -0.37
CA TYR A 281 1.39 -16.55 -0.24
C TYR A 281 2.38 -16.35 -1.41
N ILE A 282 3.51 -17.06 -1.37
CA ILE A 282 4.47 -17.13 -2.48
C ILE A 282 4.35 -18.48 -3.18
N GLU A 283 4.69 -18.53 -4.46
CA GLU A 283 4.65 -19.78 -5.23
C GLU A 283 5.67 -20.81 -4.68
N PRO A 284 5.35 -22.13 -4.69
CA PRO A 284 6.25 -23.14 -4.14
C PRO A 284 7.63 -23.21 -4.81
N ASP A 285 7.70 -22.91 -6.11
CA ASP A 285 8.98 -22.84 -6.82
C ASP A 285 9.77 -21.57 -6.48
N GLU A 286 9.09 -20.45 -6.19
CA GLU A 286 9.74 -19.24 -5.65
C GLU A 286 10.31 -19.51 -4.26
N GLU A 287 9.54 -20.17 -3.39
CA GLU A 287 10.02 -20.58 -2.07
C GLU A 287 11.28 -21.44 -2.16
N ALA A 288 11.29 -22.44 -3.05
CA ALA A 288 12.46 -23.29 -3.26
C ALA A 288 13.67 -22.47 -3.74
N TRP A 289 13.45 -21.53 -4.67
CA TRP A 289 14.49 -20.63 -5.14
C TRP A 289 15.07 -19.76 -4.01
N ILE A 290 14.23 -19.24 -3.11
CA ILE A 290 14.65 -18.46 -1.94
C ILE A 290 15.46 -19.33 -0.98
N ILE A 291 15.01 -20.56 -0.72
CA ILE A 291 15.73 -21.53 0.12
C ILE A 291 17.13 -21.80 -0.44
N ASP A 292 17.27 -21.96 -1.75
CA ASP A 292 18.58 -22.12 -2.38
C ASP A 292 19.47 -20.90 -2.12
N ARG A 293 18.96 -19.68 -2.36
CA ARG A 293 19.72 -18.43 -2.09
C ARG A 293 20.16 -18.32 -0.64
N LEU A 294 19.31 -18.68 0.32
CA LEU A 294 19.62 -18.69 1.75
C LEU A 294 20.69 -19.72 2.11
N SER A 295 20.61 -20.92 1.52
CA SER A 295 21.53 -22.02 1.80
C SER A 295 22.94 -21.80 1.21
N GLU A 296 23.03 -21.03 0.12
CA GLU A 296 24.28 -20.68 -0.53
C GLU A 296 25.09 -19.62 0.25
N PHE A 297 24.42 -18.80 1.06
CA PHE A 297 24.98 -17.55 1.57
C PHE A 297 25.44 -17.62 3.03
N ASP A 298 26.68 -17.24 3.31
CA ASP A 298 27.26 -17.25 4.67
C ASP A 298 26.97 -15.95 5.45
N GLY A 299 26.59 -14.87 4.75
CA GLY A 299 26.31 -13.56 5.33
C GLY A 299 24.88 -13.41 5.88
N LYS A 300 24.52 -12.18 6.25
CA LYS A 300 23.21 -11.86 6.82
C LYS A 300 22.16 -11.56 5.74
N THR A 301 20.92 -11.97 6.00
CA THR A 301 19.80 -11.77 5.06
C THR A 301 18.78 -10.78 5.62
N ILE A 302 18.35 -9.85 4.78
CA ILE A 302 17.15 -9.04 4.96
C ILE A 302 16.09 -9.52 3.97
N LEU A 303 14.88 -9.79 4.46
CA LEU A 303 13.73 -10.17 3.63
C LEU A 303 12.89 -8.93 3.31
N LEU A 304 12.35 -8.87 2.09
CA LEU A 304 11.47 -7.81 1.62
C LEU A 304 10.21 -8.45 1.02
N SER A 305 9.03 -7.92 1.36
CA SER A 305 7.76 -8.25 0.72
C SER A 305 6.87 -7.02 0.63
N HIS A 306 5.78 -7.10 -0.11
CA HIS A 306 4.72 -6.10 0.01
C HIS A 306 3.88 -6.37 1.26
N HIS A 307 3.38 -7.60 1.42
CA HIS A 307 2.50 -7.97 2.51
C HIS A 307 3.25 -8.40 3.78
N GLN A 308 2.63 -8.11 4.91
CA GLN A 308 3.05 -8.46 6.26
C GLN A 308 3.09 -9.97 6.54
N LEU A 309 4.13 -10.41 7.27
CA LEU A 309 4.16 -11.74 7.91
C LEU A 309 3.17 -11.81 9.08
N PHE A 310 3.13 -10.74 9.87
CA PHE A 310 2.25 -10.57 11.02
C PHE A 310 1.86 -9.09 11.19
N SER A 311 0.73 -8.84 11.87
CA SER A 311 0.22 -7.49 12.11
C SER A 311 -0.63 -7.45 13.38
N ALA A 312 -0.57 -6.31 14.07
CA ALA A 312 -1.47 -5.97 15.15
C ALA A 312 -2.77 -5.29 14.66
N PHE A 313 -2.77 -4.76 13.43
CA PHE A 313 -3.72 -3.76 12.95
C PHE A 313 -4.65 -4.29 11.84
N SER A 314 -4.30 -5.42 11.21
CA SER A 314 -5.06 -5.97 10.08
C SER A 314 -5.44 -7.44 10.25
N GLN A 315 -6.58 -7.82 9.64
CA GLN A 315 -6.99 -9.22 9.53
C GLN A 315 -6.18 -9.93 8.44
N ILE A 316 -5.08 -10.55 8.84
CA ILE A 316 -4.12 -11.21 7.93
C ILE A 316 -3.98 -12.71 8.20
N GLY A 317 -4.83 -13.21 9.09
CA GLY A 317 -4.92 -14.60 9.50
C GLY A 317 -6.36 -15.09 9.37
N PRO A 318 -6.57 -16.41 9.35
CA PRO A 318 -7.90 -16.97 9.24
C PRO A 318 -8.77 -16.60 10.45
N ARG A 319 -10.08 -16.47 10.20
CA ARG A 319 -11.08 -16.29 11.26
C ARG A 319 -11.31 -17.62 11.99
N GLY A 320 -11.11 -17.62 13.30
CA GLY A 320 -11.40 -18.74 14.18
C GLY A 320 -12.89 -18.99 14.35
N THR A 321 -13.26 -20.19 14.80
CA THR A 321 -14.66 -20.62 15.00
C THR A 321 -15.42 -19.80 16.05
N ASN A 322 -14.70 -19.17 16.98
CA ASN A 322 -15.19 -18.24 17.99
C ASN A 322 -15.22 -16.77 17.51
N GLY A 323 -14.94 -16.52 16.23
CA GLY A 323 -14.92 -15.19 15.64
C GLY A 323 -13.63 -14.39 15.85
N THR A 324 -12.60 -14.94 16.52
CA THR A 324 -11.31 -14.27 16.71
C THR A 324 -10.41 -14.36 15.48
N PHE A 325 -9.50 -13.42 15.32
CA PHE A 325 -8.53 -13.40 14.22
C PHE A 325 -7.13 -13.77 14.71
N THR A 326 -6.39 -14.44 13.84
CA THR A 326 -4.97 -14.75 14.06
C THR A 326 -4.12 -13.57 13.58
N ALA A 327 -3.16 -13.12 14.38
CA ALA A 327 -2.32 -11.96 14.12
C ALA A 327 -1.19 -12.18 13.08
N TYR A 328 -1.23 -13.29 12.33
CA TYR A 328 -0.19 -13.68 11.38
C TYR A 328 -0.76 -14.43 10.19
N ASN A 329 -0.04 -14.37 9.06
CA ASN A 329 -0.34 -15.16 7.89
C ASN A 329 0.28 -16.57 8.01
N PRO A 330 -0.51 -17.64 8.18
CA PRO A 330 0.03 -18.98 8.40
C PRO A 330 0.80 -19.54 7.19
N LYS A 331 0.47 -19.13 5.96
CA LYS A 331 1.18 -19.57 4.75
C LYS A 331 2.59 -18.96 4.72
N LEU A 332 2.71 -17.68 5.05
CA LEU A 332 4.01 -16.99 5.15
C LEU A 332 4.83 -17.43 6.36
N VAL A 333 4.21 -17.68 7.52
CA VAL A 333 4.92 -18.22 8.70
C VAL A 333 5.50 -19.60 8.41
N ALA A 334 4.77 -20.48 7.72
CA ALA A 334 5.30 -21.78 7.31
C ALA A 334 6.52 -21.64 6.37
N SER A 335 6.49 -20.65 5.48
CA SER A 335 7.59 -20.33 4.56
C SER A 335 8.80 -19.80 5.34
N TYR A 336 8.57 -18.84 6.25
CA TYR A 336 9.61 -18.27 7.12
C TYR A 336 10.32 -19.34 7.96
N GLN A 337 9.59 -20.32 8.49
CA GLN A 337 10.21 -21.43 9.24
C GLN A 337 11.18 -22.25 8.37
N ARG A 338 10.86 -22.44 7.09
CA ARG A 338 11.76 -23.11 6.14
C ARG A 338 12.95 -22.23 5.78
N PHE A 339 12.74 -20.93 5.62
CA PHE A 339 13.81 -19.95 5.41
C PHE A 339 14.78 -19.90 6.58
N ALA A 340 14.29 -19.76 7.80
CA ALA A 340 15.09 -19.71 9.02
C ALA A 340 15.91 -21.00 9.22
N LYS A 341 15.40 -22.16 8.76
CA LYS A 341 16.13 -23.43 8.78
C LYS A 341 17.21 -23.52 7.70
N ALA A 342 16.97 -22.94 6.53
CA ALA A 342 17.90 -22.96 5.39
C ALA A 342 19.04 -21.94 5.54
N ALA A 343 18.77 -20.79 6.16
CA ALA A 343 19.73 -19.72 6.34
C ALA A 343 20.88 -20.14 7.29
N LYS A 344 22.12 -19.80 6.93
CA LYS A 344 23.31 -20.04 7.76
C LYS A 344 23.47 -19.04 8.91
N GLN A 345 22.84 -17.88 8.79
CA GLN A 345 22.72 -16.86 9.83
C GLN A 345 21.23 -16.59 10.10
N PRO A 346 20.86 -16.14 11.32
CA PRO A 346 19.50 -15.65 11.56
C PRO A 346 19.12 -14.56 10.56
N ILE A 347 17.87 -14.59 10.08
CA ILE A 347 17.32 -13.49 9.26
C ILE A 347 17.36 -12.21 10.10
N ALA A 348 18.05 -11.19 9.61
CA ALA A 348 18.36 -9.98 10.37
C ALA A 348 17.12 -9.09 10.56
N ALA A 349 16.32 -8.95 9.50
CA ALA A 349 15.06 -8.22 9.49
C ALA A 349 14.18 -8.66 8.31
N TRP A 350 12.88 -8.33 8.40
CA TRP A 350 11.94 -8.38 7.30
C TRP A 350 11.17 -7.06 7.24
N PHE A 351 11.29 -6.35 6.11
CA PHE A 351 10.55 -5.11 5.83
C PHE A 351 9.38 -5.36 4.86
N TRP A 352 8.24 -4.73 5.11
CA TRP A 352 7.06 -4.78 4.26
C TRP A 352 6.29 -3.47 4.22
N GLY A 353 5.38 -3.33 3.25
CA GLY A 353 4.49 -2.17 3.07
C GLY A 353 3.04 -2.54 3.40
N HIS A 354 2.13 -2.24 2.45
CA HIS A 354 0.71 -2.61 2.39
C HIS A 354 -0.17 -1.96 3.46
N GLU A 355 0.17 -2.15 4.73
CA GLU A 355 -0.43 -1.36 5.80
C GLU A 355 0.15 0.05 5.73
N HIS A 356 -0.70 1.06 5.64
CA HIS A 356 -0.30 2.46 5.48
C HIS A 356 0.23 3.08 6.77
N ASN A 357 1.28 2.47 7.34
CA ASN A 357 1.80 2.79 8.65
C ASN A 357 3.33 2.54 8.75
N LEU A 358 3.97 3.15 9.74
CA LEU A 358 5.25 2.75 10.29
C LEU A 358 5.00 1.90 11.54
N SER A 359 5.46 0.65 11.55
CA SER A 359 5.36 -0.22 12.72
C SER A 359 6.63 -1.00 12.98
N VAL A 360 7.25 -0.71 14.12
CA VAL A 360 8.45 -1.37 14.61
C VAL A 360 8.04 -2.47 15.60
N TYR A 361 7.86 -3.70 15.12
CA TYR A 361 7.37 -4.80 15.97
C TYR A 361 8.46 -5.37 16.90
N ASP A 362 8.05 -5.75 18.11
CA ASP A 362 8.80 -6.64 18.98
C ASP A 362 8.96 -8.03 18.33
N PRO A 363 9.93 -8.86 18.77
CA PRO A 363 10.10 -10.22 18.26
C PRO A 363 8.79 -11.04 18.29
N PHE A 364 8.41 -11.57 17.14
CA PHE A 364 7.15 -12.31 16.96
C PHE A 364 7.29 -13.39 15.88
N GLN A 365 6.61 -14.53 16.04
CA GLN A 365 6.72 -15.70 15.15
C GLN A 365 8.16 -16.15 14.84
N GLY A 366 9.10 -15.92 15.78
CA GLY A 366 10.52 -16.28 15.61
C GLY A 366 11.33 -15.32 14.73
N LEU A 367 10.72 -14.22 14.25
CA LEU A 367 11.43 -13.11 13.60
C LEU A 367 11.79 -12.07 14.65
N GLN A 368 13.07 -11.66 14.69
CA GLN A 368 13.54 -10.66 15.66
C GLN A 368 13.13 -9.23 15.29
N ARG A 369 13.08 -8.93 13.98
CA ARG A 369 12.77 -7.59 13.49
C ARG A 369 11.81 -7.64 12.29
N GLY A 370 10.52 -7.47 12.57
CA GLY A 370 9.50 -7.23 11.55
C GLY A 370 9.15 -5.75 11.49
N ARG A 371 9.16 -5.16 10.29
CA ARG A 371 9.01 -3.71 10.10
C ARG A 371 8.00 -3.42 9.00
N CYS A 372 6.87 -2.81 9.36
CA CYS A 372 5.98 -2.19 8.38
C CYS A 372 6.48 -0.77 8.10
N ILE A 373 6.64 -0.42 6.82
CA ILE A 373 7.08 0.89 6.37
C ILE A 373 6.16 1.46 5.27
N GLY A 374 4.91 1.02 5.17
CA GLY A 374 3.94 1.36 4.10
C GLY A 374 3.39 2.80 4.12
N HIS A 375 4.11 3.73 4.72
CA HIS A 375 3.70 5.12 4.93
C HIS A 375 4.31 6.09 3.90
N GLY A 376 4.54 5.65 2.67
CA GLY A 376 5.26 6.43 1.66
C GLY A 376 4.48 7.60 1.07
N ALA A 377 3.24 7.40 0.62
CA ALA A 377 2.49 8.50 0.01
C ALA A 377 0.96 8.40 0.09
N VAL A 378 0.40 7.32 0.67
CA VAL A 378 -1.05 7.20 0.86
C VAL A 378 -1.46 7.91 2.15
N PRO A 379 -2.35 8.91 2.09
CA PRO A 379 -2.70 9.72 3.26
C PRO A 379 -3.53 8.93 4.28
N VAL A 380 -3.04 8.89 5.53
CA VAL A 380 -3.78 8.37 6.68
C VAL A 380 -4.13 9.51 7.60
N PHE A 381 -5.41 9.64 7.95
CA PHE A 381 -5.89 10.75 8.76
C PHE A 381 -5.82 10.47 10.26
N VAL A 382 -5.53 11.51 11.03
CA VAL A 382 -5.43 11.41 12.51
C VAL A 382 -6.75 11.14 13.24
N ASP A 383 -7.88 11.33 12.57
CA ASP A 383 -9.21 10.94 13.10
C ASP A 383 -9.51 9.45 12.85
N ASP A 384 -8.72 8.78 12.01
CA ASP A 384 -8.71 7.34 11.87
C ASP A 384 -7.60 6.74 12.73
N THR A 385 -7.98 6.23 13.90
CA THR A 385 -7.04 5.55 14.80
C THR A 385 -6.88 4.07 14.45
N SER A 386 -7.66 3.53 13.51
CA SER A 386 -7.64 2.10 13.17
C SER A 386 -6.27 1.61 12.69
N PRO A 387 -5.43 2.39 11.99
CA PRO A 387 -4.11 1.92 11.55
C PRO A 387 -3.10 1.77 12.69
N PHE A 388 -3.35 2.41 13.85
CA PHE A 388 -2.41 2.47 14.99
C PHE A 388 -2.94 1.80 16.26
N ALA A 389 -4.21 1.41 16.28
CA ALA A 389 -4.83 0.69 17.39
C ALA A 389 -4.96 -0.80 17.03
N PRO A 390 -4.57 -1.73 17.92
CA PRO A 390 -4.72 -3.15 17.65
C PRO A 390 -6.15 -3.50 17.25
N MET A 391 -6.30 -4.22 16.13
CA MET A 391 -7.60 -4.53 15.56
C MET A 391 -8.45 -5.35 16.55
N PRO A 392 -9.69 -4.92 16.84
CA PRO A 392 -10.57 -5.68 17.71
C PRO A 392 -10.77 -7.12 17.22
N GLY A 393 -10.58 -8.08 18.12
CA GLY A 393 -10.74 -9.51 17.83
C GLY A 393 -9.47 -10.24 17.38
N VAL A 394 -8.37 -9.52 17.12
CA VAL A 394 -7.05 -10.15 16.95
C VAL A 394 -6.57 -10.70 18.30
N VAL A 395 -6.28 -11.99 18.34
CA VAL A 395 -5.80 -12.67 19.55
C VAL A 395 -4.28 -12.54 19.64
N ASN A 396 -3.81 -12.06 20.81
CA ASN A 396 -2.38 -11.84 21.10
C ASN A 396 -1.67 -11.05 19.98
N PRO A 397 -2.14 -9.83 19.66
CA PRO A 397 -1.50 -9.00 18.65
C PRO A 397 -0.02 -8.79 19.00
N PRO A 398 0.90 -8.79 18.01
CA PRO A 398 2.30 -8.47 18.25
C PRO A 398 2.41 -7.08 18.88
N LYS A 399 3.35 -6.93 19.81
CA LYS A 399 3.64 -5.61 20.38
C LYS A 399 4.42 -4.78 19.37
N VAL A 400 4.19 -3.47 19.41
CA VAL A 400 4.92 -2.47 18.63
C VAL A 400 5.66 -1.55 19.58
N ALA A 401 6.87 -1.14 19.19
CA ALA A 401 7.61 -0.08 19.86
C ALA A 401 6.86 1.24 19.70
N ASP A 402 7.07 2.15 20.65
CA ASP A 402 6.46 3.49 20.65
C ASP A 402 7.24 4.42 19.69
N VAL A 403 7.10 4.16 18.40
CA VAL A 403 7.63 4.98 17.30
C VAL A 403 6.42 5.60 16.59
N GLN A 404 6.12 6.85 16.94
CA GLN A 404 4.92 7.54 16.45
C GLN A 404 5.27 8.50 15.33
N LEU A 405 4.47 8.45 14.27
CA LEU A 405 4.56 9.42 13.18
C LEU A 405 4.10 10.80 13.66
N GLY A 406 4.80 11.83 13.22
CA GLY A 406 4.37 13.22 13.30
C GLY A 406 3.06 13.44 12.54
N VAL A 407 2.52 14.64 12.67
CA VAL A 407 1.27 15.04 12.01
C VAL A 407 1.49 16.32 11.23
N GLU A 408 1.14 16.31 9.95
CA GLU A 408 1.05 17.51 9.13
C GLU A 408 -0.42 17.78 8.78
N GLY A 409 -0.96 18.90 9.25
CA GLY A 409 -2.38 19.23 9.06
C GLY A 409 -3.31 18.20 9.72
N ARG A 410 -3.88 17.31 8.91
CA ARG A 410 -4.82 16.25 9.36
C ARG A 410 -4.32 14.83 9.05
N THR A 411 -3.13 14.69 8.50
CA THR A 411 -2.56 13.40 8.11
C THR A 411 -1.31 13.09 8.93
N TYR A 412 -1.09 11.80 9.19
CA TYR A 412 0.21 11.36 9.68
C TYR A 412 1.27 11.63 8.62
N MET A 413 2.48 11.96 9.07
CA MET A 413 3.59 12.24 8.17
C MET A 413 4.01 10.99 7.41
N HIS A 414 4.40 11.19 6.16
CA HIS A 414 4.95 10.14 5.31
C HIS A 414 6.42 9.89 5.64
N GLY A 415 6.97 8.78 5.15
CA GLY A 415 8.34 8.43 5.49
C GLY A 415 8.98 7.39 4.59
N PHE A 416 10.27 7.19 4.82
CA PHE A 416 11.10 6.22 4.12
C PHE A 416 12.14 5.63 5.06
N THR A 417 12.85 4.58 4.62
CA THR A 417 13.88 3.92 5.43
C THR A 417 15.19 3.84 4.68
N ILE A 418 16.31 4.13 5.35
CA ILE A 418 17.66 3.91 4.84
C ILE A 418 18.31 2.77 5.62
N VAL A 419 18.68 1.72 4.93
CA VAL A 419 19.54 0.67 5.49
C VAL A 419 20.98 0.96 5.08
N ARG A 420 21.85 1.26 6.06
CA ARG A 420 23.28 1.49 5.84
C ARG A 420 24.06 0.23 6.16
N LEU A 421 24.72 -0.33 5.15
CA LEU A 421 25.62 -1.45 5.36
C LEU A 421 27.00 -0.95 5.79
N GLY A 422 27.51 -1.49 6.88
CA GLY A 422 28.85 -1.22 7.41
C GLY A 422 29.84 -2.34 7.09
N ALA A 423 31.07 -2.22 7.60
CA ALA A 423 32.06 -3.27 7.50
C ALA A 423 31.71 -4.48 8.39
N GLY A 424 32.00 -5.70 7.93
CA GLY A 424 31.95 -6.91 8.75
C GLY A 424 30.54 -7.29 9.22
N SER A 425 29.57 -7.33 8.31
CA SER A 425 28.16 -7.66 8.59
C SER A 425 27.45 -6.76 9.62
N ALA A 426 27.97 -5.56 9.86
CA ALA A 426 27.26 -4.50 10.59
C ALA A 426 26.28 -3.80 9.64
N ALA A 427 25.10 -3.42 10.13
CA ALA A 427 24.19 -2.54 9.42
C ALA A 427 23.25 -1.81 10.39
N THR A 428 22.78 -0.63 9.99
CA THR A 428 21.74 0.14 10.69
C THR A 428 20.54 0.34 9.79
N ALA A 429 19.34 0.34 10.36
CA ALA A 429 18.14 0.86 9.73
C ALA A 429 17.80 2.22 10.35
N GLU A 430 17.62 3.23 9.49
CA GLU A 430 17.28 4.60 9.84
C GLU A 430 15.93 4.94 9.23
N TYR A 431 14.96 5.34 10.05
CA TYR A 431 13.60 5.66 9.64
C TYR A 431 13.44 7.17 9.62
N TYR A 432 12.92 7.70 8.52
CA TYR A 432 12.78 9.14 8.29
C TYR A 432 11.31 9.47 8.06
N GLU A 433 10.93 10.67 8.50
CA GLU A 433 9.68 11.31 8.12
C GLU A 433 9.96 12.37 7.06
N ASP A 434 8.93 12.75 6.30
CA ASP A 434 8.91 13.86 5.32
C ASP A 434 9.04 15.22 6.02
N ASN A 435 10.18 15.40 6.68
CA ASN A 435 10.55 16.55 7.49
C ASN A 435 12.01 16.85 7.21
N ASN A 436 12.30 17.38 6.01
CA ASN A 436 13.61 17.72 5.46
C ASN A 436 14.53 16.53 5.13
N GLY A 437 14.15 15.30 5.48
CA GLY A 437 14.86 14.09 5.12
C GLY A 437 16.26 13.93 5.69
N THR A 438 16.72 14.76 6.63
CA THR A 438 18.13 14.75 7.08
C THR A 438 18.38 14.05 8.41
N GLN A 439 17.39 13.96 9.29
CA GLN A 439 17.51 13.36 10.61
C GLN A 439 16.54 12.18 10.74
N PRO A 440 17.02 10.97 11.10
CA PRO A 440 16.12 9.86 11.33
C PRO A 440 15.32 10.08 12.62
N MET A 441 14.02 9.74 12.58
CA MET A 441 13.15 9.73 13.76
C MET A 441 13.47 8.54 14.69
N PHE A 442 13.99 7.45 14.11
CA PHE A 442 14.34 6.22 14.80
C PHE A 442 15.52 5.53 14.10
N THR A 443 16.41 4.91 14.86
CA THR A 443 17.55 4.14 14.34
C THR A 443 17.72 2.86 15.15
N GLU A 444 18.03 1.75 14.47
CA GLU A 444 18.36 0.48 15.10
C GLU A 444 19.48 -0.28 14.37
N ASP A 445 20.17 -1.16 15.09
CA ASP A 445 21.15 -2.10 14.52
C ASP A 445 20.46 -3.37 13.99
N LEU A 446 20.97 -3.93 12.89
CA LEU A 446 20.43 -5.12 12.21
C LEU A 446 21.20 -6.44 12.47
#